data_AF-A0AAU6RXV6-F1
#
_entry.id   AF-A0AAU6RXV6-F1
#
_cell.length_a   1.000
_cell.length_b   1.000
_cell.length_c   1.000
_cell.angle_alpha   90.00
_cell.angle_beta   90.00
_cell.angle_gamma   90.00
#
_symmetry.space_group_name_H-M   'P 1'
#
loop_
_entity.id
_entity.type
_entity.pdbx_description
1 polymer ?
#
loop_
_entity_poly.entity_id
_entity_poly.type
_entity_poly.pdbx_seq_one_letter_code
_entity_poly.pdbx_strand_id
1 'polypeptide(L)'
;MSITEQLEVLKPRLVAVDTYTLCHVDDYMQDVSNDCESLAYALNLIETSDPASKGVIVAVRSALLAHSEHASKMSADIMGKLITQDEVSINE
;
A
#
# COMPACT_ATOMS: atom_id res chain seq x y z
N MET A 1 -28.69 12.77 36.45
CA MET A 1 -28.35 13.81 35.46
C MET A 1 -27.23 13.21 34.60
N SER A 2 -27.56 12.72 33.42
CA SER A 2 -26.64 11.94 32.58
C SER A 2 -25.87 12.91 31.68
N ILE A 3 -24.54 12.91 31.78
CA ILE A 3 -23.65 13.72 30.95
C ILE A 3 -23.43 12.92 29.66
N THR A 4 -24.17 13.27 28.61
CA THR A 4 -23.85 12.86 27.24
C THR A 4 -22.73 13.76 26.74
N GLU A 5 -21.48 13.31 26.85
CA GLU A 5 -20.36 13.87 26.09
C GLU A 5 -20.68 13.68 24.60
N GLN A 6 -20.97 14.79 23.93
CA GLN A 6 -21.05 14.81 22.48
C GLN A 6 -19.65 14.52 21.96
N LEU A 7 -19.44 13.31 21.43
CA LEU A 7 -18.28 12.99 20.60
C LEU A 7 -18.22 14.05 19.51
N GLU A 8 -17.31 15.01 19.68
CA GLU A 8 -17.04 16.07 18.73
C GLU A 8 -16.58 15.39 17.45
N VAL A 9 -17.50 15.24 16.49
CA VAL A 9 -17.23 14.63 15.19
C VAL A 9 -16.21 15.54 14.53
N LEU A 10 -14.94 15.13 14.56
CA LEU A 10 -13.84 15.82 13.90
C LEU A 10 -14.20 15.93 12.42
N LYS A 11 -14.60 17.13 11.99
CA LYS A 11 -14.87 17.41 10.58
C LYS A 11 -13.61 17.09 9.78
N PRO A 12 -13.74 16.47 8.59
CA PRO A 12 -12.60 16.29 7.69
C PRO A 12 -11.90 17.62 7.48
N ARG A 13 -10.68 17.75 7.97
CA ARG A 13 -9.81 18.90 7.67
C ARG A 13 -9.08 18.56 6.39
N LEU A 14 -9.23 19.41 5.38
CA LEU A 14 -8.35 19.43 4.20
C LEU A 14 -6.94 19.74 4.71
N VAL A 15 -6.13 18.71 4.89
CA VAL A 15 -4.70 18.86 5.08
C VAL A 15 -4.12 18.89 3.68
N ALA A 16 -3.45 19.98 3.31
CA ALA A 16 -2.61 20.01 2.13
C ALA A 16 -1.47 19.01 2.37
N VAL A 17 -1.68 17.77 1.93
CA VAL A 17 -0.60 16.79 1.91
C VAL A 17 0.25 17.17 0.71
N ASP A 18 1.48 17.56 0.98
CA ASP A 18 2.46 17.93 -0.04
C ASP A 18 2.56 16.80 -1.09
N THR A 19 2.34 17.14 -2.36
CA THR A 19 2.41 16.21 -3.49
C THR A 19 3.72 15.44 -3.49
N TYR A 20 4.83 16.10 -3.08
CA TYR A 20 6.13 15.44 -2.94
C TYR A 20 6.11 14.27 -1.93
N THR A 21 5.43 14.45 -0.79
CA THR A 21 5.30 13.39 0.23
C THR A 21 4.47 12.22 -0.30
N LEU A 22 3.38 12.49 -1.01
CA LEU A 22 2.53 11.42 -1.57
C LEU A 22 3.22 10.67 -2.71
N CYS A 23 3.96 11.35 -3.59
CA CYS A 23 4.79 10.71 -4.60
C CYS A 23 5.87 9.83 -3.97
N HIS A 24 6.52 10.31 -2.91
CA HIS A 24 7.55 9.51 -2.24
C HIS A 24 6.97 8.25 -1.57
N VAL A 25 5.77 8.34 -1.00
CA VAL A 25 5.04 7.16 -0.47
C VAL A 25 4.64 6.22 -1.61
N ASP A 26 4.19 6.75 -2.74
CA ASP A 26 3.86 5.95 -3.93
C ASP A 26 5.06 5.16 -4.46
N ASP A 27 6.19 5.85 -4.67
CA ASP A 27 7.44 5.25 -5.12
C ASP A 27 7.87 4.11 -4.18
N TYR A 28 7.81 4.37 -2.87
CA TYR A 28 8.14 3.35 -1.86
C TYR A 28 7.21 2.12 -1.94
N MET A 29 5.92 2.31 -2.18
CA MET A 29 4.98 1.19 -2.33
C MET A 29 5.22 0.40 -3.61
N GLN A 30 5.59 1.07 -4.71
CA GLN A 30 5.98 0.39 -5.94
C GLN A 30 7.27 -0.42 -5.75
N ASP A 31 8.28 0.12 -5.06
CA ASP A 31 9.51 -0.61 -4.74
C ASP A 31 9.22 -1.88 -3.93
N VAL A 32 8.37 -1.80 -2.90
CA VAL A 32 7.95 -2.97 -2.12
C VAL A 32 7.26 -4.03 -2.98
N SER A 33 6.41 -3.60 -3.93
CA SER A 33 5.78 -4.52 -4.88
C SER A 33 6.83 -5.26 -5.72
N ASN A 34 7.77 -4.51 -6.29
CA ASN A 34 8.83 -5.05 -7.13
C ASN A 34 9.74 -6.03 -6.37
N ASP A 35 10.10 -5.70 -5.13
CA ASP A 35 10.91 -6.57 -4.27
C ASP A 35 10.20 -7.90 -3.96
N CYS A 36 8.90 -7.85 -3.71
CA CYS A 36 8.09 -9.06 -3.47
C CYS A 36 8.08 -9.97 -4.71
N GLU A 37 7.89 -9.40 -5.90
CA GLU A 37 7.92 -10.16 -7.16
C GLU A 37 9.31 -10.75 -7.43
N SER A 38 10.37 -9.95 -7.24
CA SER A 38 11.76 -10.37 -7.42
C SER A 38 12.12 -11.52 -6.48
N LEU A 39 11.72 -11.44 -5.21
CA LEU A 39 11.95 -12.51 -4.24
C LEU A 39 11.13 -13.77 -4.59
N ALA A 40 9.89 -13.62 -5.04
CA ALA A 40 9.08 -14.75 -5.49
C ALA A 40 9.70 -15.45 -6.71
N TYR A 41 10.32 -14.69 -7.62
CA TYR A 41 11.09 -15.23 -8.74
C TYR A 41 12.36 -15.96 -8.29
N ALA A 42 13.13 -15.37 -7.37
CA ALA A 42 14.32 -16.01 -6.80
C ALA A 42 13.99 -17.34 -6.10
N LEU A 43 12.89 -17.40 -5.34
CA LEU A 43 12.40 -18.62 -4.71
C LEU A 43 12.04 -19.72 -5.71
N ASN A 44 11.64 -19.36 -6.94
CA ASN A 44 11.33 -20.32 -8.00
C ASN A 44 12.60 -21.00 -8.57
N LEU A 45 13.78 -20.41 -8.35
CA LEU A 45 15.07 -20.97 -8.77
C LEU A 45 15.66 -21.94 -7.72
N ILE A 46 15.09 -22.00 -6.52
CA ILE A 46 15.58 -22.90 -5.47
C ILE A 46 15.08 -24.32 -5.77
N GLU A 47 16.00 -25.18 -6.19
CA GLU A 47 15.72 -26.61 -6.32
C GLU A 47 15.66 -27.26 -4.94
N THR A 48 14.54 -27.91 -4.64
CA THR A 48 14.35 -28.71 -3.42
C THR A 48 13.88 -30.10 -3.79
N SER A 49 14.43 -31.11 -3.12
CA SER A 49 14.10 -32.51 -3.38
C SER A 49 12.96 -33.01 -2.49
N ASP A 50 12.80 -32.44 -1.30
CA ASP A 50 11.79 -32.86 -0.34
C ASP A 50 10.44 -32.13 -0.54
N PRO A 51 9.29 -32.83 -0.42
CA PRO A 51 7.98 -32.23 -0.61
C PRO A 51 7.63 -31.12 0.39
N ALA A 52 8.19 -31.15 1.60
CA ALA A 52 7.89 -30.17 2.63
C ALA A 52 8.49 -28.79 2.27
N SER A 53 9.75 -28.75 1.86
CA SER A 53 10.42 -27.53 1.39
C SER A 53 9.76 -26.96 0.14
N LYS A 54 9.29 -27.81 -0.79
CA LYS A 54 8.45 -27.35 -1.93
C LYS A 54 7.18 -26.66 -1.45
N GLY A 55 6.48 -27.25 -0.48
CA GLY A 55 5.30 -26.66 0.13
C GLY A 55 5.58 -25.31 0.78
N VAL A 56 6.68 -25.19 1.52
CA VAL A 56 7.12 -23.93 2.14
C VAL A 56 7.43 -22.88 1.08
N ILE A 57 8.19 -23.23 0.03
CA ILE A 57 8.51 -22.31 -1.07
C ILE A 57 7.23 -21.80 -1.75
N VAL A 58 6.27 -22.69 -2.03
CA VAL A 58 4.98 -22.29 -2.62
C VAL A 58 4.22 -21.36 -1.68
N ALA A 59 4.14 -21.67 -0.38
CA ALA A 59 3.44 -20.82 0.59
C ALA A 59 4.07 -19.42 0.71
N VAL A 60 5.40 -19.34 0.78
CA VAL A 60 6.11 -18.05 0.83
C VAL A 60 5.89 -17.25 -0.45
N ARG A 61 5.94 -17.90 -1.62
CA ARG A 61 5.63 -17.23 -2.90
C ARG A 61 4.21 -16.70 -2.95
N SER A 62 3.23 -17.46 -2.46
CA SER A 62 1.84 -17.00 -2.40
C SER A 62 1.68 -15.78 -1.49
N ALA A 63 2.39 -15.75 -0.35
CA ALA A 63 2.37 -14.59 0.54
C ALA A 63 3.02 -13.35 -0.10
N LEU A 64 4.15 -13.53 -0.79
CA LEU A 64 4.83 -12.44 -1.52
C LEU A 64 3.96 -11.88 -2.65
N LEU A 65 3.26 -12.73 -3.40
CA LEU A 65 2.34 -12.29 -4.44
C LEU A 65 1.20 -11.45 -3.85
N ALA A 66 0.57 -11.92 -2.78
CA ALA A 66 -0.50 -11.16 -2.11
C ALA A 66 -0.01 -9.81 -1.57
N HIS A 67 1.24 -9.73 -1.09
CA HIS A 67 1.85 -8.47 -0.64
C HIS A 67 2.16 -7.52 -1.80
N SER A 68 2.69 -8.03 -2.92
CA SER A 68 2.90 -7.25 -4.15
C SER A 68 1.58 -6.66 -4.66
N GLU A 69 0.53 -7.48 -4.80
CA GLU A 69 -0.79 -7.02 -5.25
C GLU A 69 -1.38 -5.94 -4.33
N HIS A 70 -1.23 -6.11 -3.02
CA HIS A 70 -1.69 -5.12 -2.05
C HIS A 70 -0.92 -3.80 -2.16
N ALA A 71 0.42 -3.87 -2.28
CA ALA A 71 1.26 -2.68 -2.42
C ALA A 71 0.96 -1.93 -3.72
N SER A 72 0.83 -2.65 -4.84
CA SER A 72 0.45 -2.08 -6.15
C SER A 72 -0.92 -1.40 -6.10
N LYS A 73 -1.91 -2.05 -5.49
CA LYS A 73 -3.25 -1.46 -5.32
C LYS A 73 -3.20 -0.18 -4.46
N MET A 74 -2.43 -0.19 -3.38
CA MET A 74 -2.32 0.96 -2.50
C MET A 74 -1.61 2.14 -3.19
N SER A 75 -0.58 1.87 -3.99
CA SER A 75 0.05 2.86 -4.88
C SER A 75 -0.97 3.46 -5.86
N ALA A 76 -1.73 2.62 -6.57
CA ALA A 76 -2.76 3.08 -7.50
C ALA A 76 -3.85 3.94 -6.81
N ASP A 77 -4.26 3.58 -5.59
CA ASP A 77 -5.23 4.36 -4.80
C ASP A 77 -4.64 5.72 -4.35
N ILE A 78 -3.35 5.78 -4.01
CA ILE A 78 -2.65 7.04 -3.66
C ILE A 78 -2.57 7.96 -4.88
N MET A 79 -2.13 7.42 -6.01
CA MET A 79 -2.07 8.17 -7.27
C MET A 79 -3.46 8.61 -7.75
N GLY A 80 -4.48 7.77 -7.60
CA GLY A 80 -5.86 8.14 -7.87
C GLY A 80 -6.31 9.33 -7.04
N LYS A 81 -6.02 9.34 -5.72
CA LYS A 81 -6.34 10.46 -4.83
C LYS A 81 -5.58 11.73 -5.15
N LEU A 82 -4.34 11.63 -5.62
CA LEU A 82 -3.55 12.76 -6.10
C LEU A 82 -4.16 13.41 -7.35
N ILE A 83 -4.61 12.58 -8.31
CA ILE A 83 -5.21 13.05 -9.57
C ILE A 83 -6.59 13.69 -9.34
N THR A 84 -7.35 13.20 -8.35
CA THR A 84 -8.70 13.67 -8.06
C THR A 84 -8.78 14.76 -6.98
N GLN A 85 -7.66 15.34 -6.54
CA GLN A 85 -7.73 16.49 -5.63
C GLN A 85 -8.42 17.66 -6.36
N ASP A 86 -9.59 18.07 -5.88
CA ASP A 86 -10.33 19.22 -6.38
C ASP A 86 -9.44 20.48 -6.34
N GLU A 87 -9.49 21.31 -7.39
CA GLU A 87 -8.84 22.62 -7.41
C GLU A 87 -9.28 23.43 -6.19
N VAL A 88 -8.34 23.70 -5.29
CA VAL A 88 -8.58 24.61 -4.16
C VAL A 88 -8.71 26.02 -4.74
N SER A 89 -9.94 26.53 -4.78
CA SER A 89 -10.20 27.94 -5.06
C SER A 89 -9.59 28.76 -3.93
N ILE A 90 -8.48 29.43 -4.23
CA ILE A 90 -7.91 30.44 -3.34
C ILE A 90 -8.82 31.67 -3.50
N ASN A 91 -9.84 31.79 -2.64
CA ASN A 91 -10.62 33.02 -2.59
C ASN A 91 -9.73 34.13 -2.01
N GLU A 92 -9.59 35.21 -2.77
CA GLU A 92 -8.96 36.49 -2.38
C GLU A 92 -9.65 37.15 -1.17
#